data_AF-A0A838Z0D4-F1
#
_entry.id   AF-A0A838Z0D4-F1
#
_cell.length_a   1.000
_cell.length_b   1.000
_cell.length_c   1.000
_cell.angle_alpha   90.00
_cell.angle_beta   90.00
_cell.angle_gamma   90.00
#
_symmetry.space_group_name_H-M   'P 1'
#
loop_
_entity.id
_entity.type
_entity.pdbx_description
1 polymer ?
#
loop_
_entity_poly.entity_id
_entity_poly.type
_entity_poly.pdbx_seq_one_letter_code
_entity_poly.pdbx_strand_id
1 'polypeptide(L)'
;MLNEFKTFIAKGNVLDLAIGVVIGAAFGKITTSLVEDIIMPVVNLFTGGGITGGIVLKEATVDATGKEVPAIAINYGNFLSVVINFFIIAFVLFLIVKAANKMKLTDK
;
A
#
# COMPACT_ATOMS: atom_id res chain seq x y z
N MET A 1 -15.98 12.89 34.10
CA MET A 1 -15.25 13.09 32.83
C MET A 1 -13.79 12.61 32.88
N LEU A 2 -12.82 13.35 33.44
CA LEU A 2 -11.39 12.95 33.39
C LEU A 2 -11.06 11.66 34.16
N ASN A 3 -11.67 11.43 35.33
CA ASN A 3 -11.49 10.19 36.09
C ASN A 3 -12.18 9.00 35.42
N GLU A 4 -13.38 9.18 34.87
CA GLU A 4 -14.09 8.14 34.11
C GLU A 4 -13.34 7.78 32.82
N PHE A 5 -12.75 8.79 32.16
CA PHE A 5 -11.89 8.58 31.01
C PHE A 5 -10.65 7.78 31.41
N LYS A 6 -9.92 8.16 32.47
CA LYS A 6 -8.79 7.36 33.00
C LYS A 6 -9.18 5.91 33.29
N THR A 7 -10.31 5.67 33.95
CA THR A 7 -10.81 4.32 34.25
C THR A 7 -11.19 3.55 32.98
N PHE A 8 -11.66 4.24 31.93
CA PHE A 8 -11.99 3.64 30.65
C PHE A 8 -10.74 3.20 29.86
N ILE A 9 -9.70 4.03 29.78
CA ILE A 9 -8.41 3.67 29.12
C ILE A 9 -7.59 2.67 29.95
N ALA A 10 -7.77 2.64 31.28
CA ALA A 10 -7.13 1.65 32.15
C ALA A 10 -7.68 0.22 31.94
N LYS A 11 -8.73 0.04 31.13
CA LYS A 11 -9.12 -1.29 30.65
C LYS A 11 -8.03 -1.78 29.70
N GLY A 12 -7.12 -2.62 30.19
CA GLY A 12 -5.95 -3.11 29.44
C GLY A 12 -6.25 -3.58 28.01
N ASN A 13 -7.39 -4.25 27.80
CA ASN A 13 -7.82 -4.71 26.47
C ASN A 13 -8.01 -3.57 25.44
N VAL A 14 -8.34 -2.35 25.86
CA VAL A 14 -8.51 -1.19 24.98
C VAL A 14 -7.16 -0.54 24.67
N LEU A 15 -6.28 -0.45 25.66
CA LEU A 15 -4.95 0.14 25.50
C LEU A 15 -4.07 -0.71 24.58
N ASP A 16 -4.04 -2.03 24.79
CA ASP A 16 -3.25 -2.95 23.97
C ASP A 16 -3.76 -2.99 22.53
N LEU A 17 -5.09 -2.98 22.35
CA LEU A 17 -5.71 -2.88 21.03
C LEU A 17 -5.33 -1.56 20.34
N ALA A 18 -5.40 -0.44 21.05
CA ALA A 18 -5.05 0.87 20.49
C ALA A 18 -3.58 0.93 20.05
N ILE A 19 -2.67 0.41 20.88
CA ILE A 19 -1.24 0.34 20.57
C ILE A 19 -1.01 -0.56 19.34
N GLY A 20 -1.63 -1.75 19.31
CA GLY A 20 -1.51 -2.68 18.20
C GLY A 20 -1.98 -2.10 16.87
N VAL A 21 -3.10 -1.37 16.87
CA VAL A 21 -3.63 -0.70 15.66
C VAL A 21 -2.71 0.43 15.20
N VAL A 22 -2.23 1.27 16.12
CA VAL A 22 -1.34 2.40 15.78
C VAL A 22 0.00 1.91 15.23
N ILE A 23 0.62 0.93 15.88
CA ILE A 23 1.88 0.34 15.43
C ILE A 23 1.65 -0.41 14.11
N GLY A 24 0.57 -1.16 13.97
CA GLY A 24 0.22 -1.85 12.72
C GLY A 24 0.05 -0.89 11.54
N ALA A 25 -0.63 0.24 11.75
CA ALA A 25 -0.79 1.26 10.72
C ALA A 25 0.55 1.94 10.36
N ALA A 26 1.39 2.25 11.35
CA ALA A 26 2.71 2.84 11.12
C ALA A 26 3.64 1.87 10.38
N PHE A 27 3.65 0.60 10.77
CA PHE A 27 4.45 -0.44 10.13
C PHE A 27 3.99 -0.69 8.68
N GLY A 28 2.68 -0.68 8.44
CA GLY A 28 2.11 -0.72 7.09
C GLY A 28 2.70 0.37 6.19
N LYS A 29 2.72 1.63 6.65
CA LYS A 29 3.32 2.74 5.89
C LYS A 29 4.79 2.55 5.56
N ILE A 30 5.59 2.05 6.51
CA ILE A 30 7.02 1.76 6.27
C ILE A 30 7.16 0.74 5.15
N THR A 31 6.34 -0.31 5.18
CA THR A 31 6.42 -1.40 4.20
C THR A 31 5.91 -0.98 2.82
N THR A 32 4.87 -0.14 2.78
CA THR A 32 4.38 0.49 1.55
C THR A 32 5.45 1.37 0.93
N SER A 33 6.07 2.27 1.70
CA SER A 33 7.14 3.16 1.20
C SER A 33 8.35 2.38 0.71
N LEU A 34 8.78 1.32 1.41
CA LEU A 34 9.86 0.45 0.92
C LEU A 34 9.53 -0.15 -0.46
N VAL A 35 8.28 -0.52 -0.69
CA VAL A 35 7.91 -1.12 -1.97
C VAL A 35 7.74 -0.06 -3.04
N GLU A 36 6.94 0.97 -2.79
CA GLU A 36 6.61 2.02 -3.76
C GLU A 36 7.79 2.93 -4.09
N ASP A 37 8.64 3.25 -3.12
CA ASP A 37 9.71 4.24 -3.29
C ASP A 37 11.07 3.61 -3.61
N ILE A 38 11.29 2.32 -3.26
CA ILE A 38 12.59 1.66 -3.46
C ILE A 38 12.49 0.50 -4.45
N ILE A 39 11.53 -0.41 -4.27
CA ILE A 39 11.44 -1.61 -5.13
C ILE A 39 10.79 -1.28 -6.47
N MET A 40 9.71 -0.51 -6.49
CA MET A 40 8.96 -0.19 -7.69
C MET A 40 9.76 0.61 -8.72
N PRO A 41 10.59 1.60 -8.37
CA PRO A 41 11.43 2.27 -9.36
C PRO A 41 12.40 1.31 -10.05
N VAL A 42 12.96 0.35 -9.30
CA VAL A 42 13.84 -0.68 -9.85
C VAL A 42 13.05 -1.63 -10.76
N VAL A 43 11.88 -2.11 -10.33
CA VAL A 43 11.01 -2.96 -11.15
C VAL A 43 10.56 -2.23 -12.42
N ASN A 44 10.16 -0.96 -12.32
CA ASN A 44 9.72 -0.14 -13.43
C ASN A 44 10.85 0.16 -14.43
N LEU A 45 12.10 0.26 -13.94
CA LEU A 45 13.27 0.38 -14.80
C LEU A 45 13.46 -0.87 -15.67
N PHE A 46 13.21 -2.06 -15.12
CA PHE A 46 13.30 -3.32 -15.87
C PHE A 46 12.07 -3.60 -16.75
N THR A 47 10.89 -3.12 -16.37
CA THR A 47 9.64 -3.32 -17.12
C THR A 47 9.34 -2.22 -18.14
N GLY A 48 10.18 -1.18 -18.24
CA GLY A 48 10.05 -0.12 -19.23
C GLY A 48 8.91 0.87 -18.94
N GLY A 49 8.59 1.11 -17.66
CA GLY A 49 7.55 2.06 -17.25
C GLY A 49 6.19 1.44 -16.91
N GLY A 50 6.10 0.11 -16.80
CA GLY A 50 4.92 -0.61 -16.34
C GLY A 50 4.26 -1.48 -17.41
N ILE A 51 3.17 -2.16 -17.04
CA ILE A 51 2.46 -3.03 -17.96
C ILE A 51 1.53 -2.18 -18.83
N THR A 52 1.90 -2.01 -20.09
CA THR A 52 1.08 -1.31 -21.08
C THR A 52 0.00 -2.25 -21.62
N GLY A 53 -1.25 -1.87 -21.43
CA GLY A 53 -2.40 -2.66 -21.86
C GLY A 53 -3.70 -1.96 -21.53
N GLY A 54 -4.48 -1.60 -22.55
CA GLY A 54 -5.79 -1.00 -22.36
C GLY A 54 -6.59 -1.00 -23.64
N ILE A 55 -7.92 -1.05 -23.52
CA ILE A 55 -8.84 -0.84 -24.64
C ILE A 55 -9.46 0.55 -24.44
N VAL A 56 -9.19 1.45 -25.39
CA VAL A 56 -9.84 2.76 -25.43
C VAL A 56 -11.26 2.55 -25.96
N LEU A 57 -12.26 2.77 -25.11
CA LEU A 57 -13.67 2.67 -25.46
C LEU A 57 -14.20 3.98 -26.06
N LYS A 58 -13.61 5.11 -25.67
CA LYS A 58 -13.88 6.44 -26.22
C LYS A 58 -12.59 7.24 -26.18
N GLU A 59 -12.16 7.74 -27.34
CA GLU A 59 -10.97 8.58 -27.43
C GLU A 59 -11.18 9.90 -26.71
N ALA A 60 -10.07 10.52 -26.27
CA ALA A 60 -10.12 11.85 -25.68
C ALA A 60 -10.56 12.84 -26.77
N THR A 61 -11.59 13.61 -26.49
CA THR A 61 -12.14 14.61 -27.42
C THR A 61 -12.19 15.95 -26.73
N VAL A 62 -12.05 17.03 -27.49
CA VAL A 62 -12.23 18.37 -26.96
C VAL A 62 -13.71 18.76 -27.13
N ASP A 63 -14.35 19.18 -26.04
CA ASP A 63 -15.71 19.74 -26.07
C ASP A 63 -15.73 21.04 -26.90
N ALA A 64 -16.90 21.44 -27.41
CA ALA A 64 -17.15 22.72 -28.08
C ALA A 64 -16.75 23.96 -27.25
N THR A 65 -16.54 23.80 -25.95
CA THR A 65 -16.03 24.84 -25.03
C THR A 65 -14.50 24.86 -24.88
N GLY A 66 -13.77 24.00 -25.60
CA GLY A 66 -12.31 23.89 -25.51
C GLY A 66 -11.82 23.06 -24.31
N LYS A 67 -12.72 22.38 -23.59
CA LYS A 67 -12.37 21.56 -22.43
C LYS A 67 -12.01 20.14 -22.87
N GLU A 68 -10.87 19.64 -22.38
CA GLU A 68 -10.46 18.24 -22.62
C GLU A 68 -11.42 17.27 -21.94
N VAL A 69 -12.08 16.41 -22.73
CA VAL A 69 -12.83 15.26 -22.23
C VAL A 69 -11.86 14.08 -22.21
N PRO A 70 -11.51 13.55 -21.03
CA PRO A 70 -10.55 12.45 -20.94
C PRO A 70 -11.08 11.20 -21.65
N ALA A 71 -10.16 10.44 -22.26
CA ALA A 71 -10.49 9.17 -22.90
C ALA A 71 -11.08 8.20 -21.87
N ILE A 72 -12.14 7.49 -22.25
CA ILE A 72 -12.70 6.40 -21.44
C ILE A 72 -12.00 5.13 -21.92
N ALA A 73 -11.07 4.61 -21.11
CA ALA A 73 -10.31 3.41 -21.43
C ALA A 73 -10.39 2.39 -20.29
N ILE A 74 -10.49 1.10 -20.64
CA ILE A 74 -10.28 0.00 -19.70
C ILE A 74 -8.78 -0.30 -19.68
N ASN A 75 -8.08 0.18 -18.66
CA ASN A 75 -6.64 0.00 -18.47
C ASN A 75 -6.33 -1.27 -17.67
N TYR A 76 -6.49 -2.44 -18.29
CA TYR A 76 -6.21 -3.72 -17.64
C TYR A 76 -4.72 -3.88 -17.27
N GLY A 77 -3.81 -3.21 -17.98
CA GLY A 77 -2.39 -3.17 -17.66
C GLY A 77 -2.11 -2.49 -16.31
N ASN A 78 -2.84 -1.42 -16.00
CA ASN A 78 -2.76 -0.77 -14.68
C ASN A 78 -3.27 -1.70 -13.57
N PHE A 79 -4.40 -2.38 -13.82
CA PHE A 79 -4.92 -3.36 -12.86
C PHE A 79 -3.91 -4.48 -12.59
N LEU A 80 -3.31 -5.05 -13.65
CA LEU A 80 -2.28 -6.08 -13.49
C LEU A 80 -1.05 -5.57 -12.75
N SER A 81 -0.66 -4.31 -12.98
CA SER A 81 0.42 -3.65 -12.25
C SER A 81 0.10 -3.56 -10.75
N VAL A 82 -1.12 -3.16 -10.39
CA VAL A 82 -1.57 -3.13 -8.97
C VAL A 82 -1.56 -4.53 -8.34
N VAL A 83 -1.99 -5.56 -9.08
CA VAL A 83 -1.97 -6.95 -8.58
C VAL A 83 -0.53 -7.41 -8.31
N ILE A 84 0.40 -7.16 -9.24
CA ILE A 84 1.82 -7.49 -9.06
C ILE A 84 2.40 -6.73 -7.87
N ASN A 85 2.09 -5.43 -7.73
CA ASN A 85 2.55 -4.64 -6.59
C ASN A 85 2.07 -5.24 -5.27
N PHE A 86 0.81 -5.66 -5.18
CA PHE A 86 0.30 -6.33 -3.99
C PHE A 86 1.10 -7.59 -3.64
N PHE A 87 1.43 -8.44 -4.62
CA PHE A 87 2.27 -9.61 -4.39
C PHE A 87 3.69 -9.25 -3.96
N ILE A 88 4.28 -8.19 -4.51
CA ILE A 88 5.61 -7.69 -4.10
C ILE A 88 5.55 -7.21 -2.64
N ILE A 89 4.56 -6.40 -2.26
CA ILE A 89 4.38 -5.94 -0.88
C ILE A 89 4.26 -7.12 0.07
N ALA A 90 3.39 -8.09 -0.26
CA ALA A 90 3.20 -9.29 0.56
C ALA A 90 4.50 -10.10 0.71
N PHE A 91 5.27 -10.22 -0.36
CA PHE A 91 6.56 -10.92 -0.34
C PHE A 91 7.60 -10.20 0.52
N VAL A 92 7.68 -8.87 0.41
CA VAL A 92 8.60 -8.04 1.20
C VAL A 92 8.24 -8.08 2.69
N LEU A 93 6.95 -7.96 3.02
CA LEU A 93 6.43 -8.14 4.37
C LEU A 93 6.82 -9.50 4.95
N PHE A 94 6.65 -10.57 4.16
CA PHE A 94 7.06 -11.91 4.54
C PHE A 94 8.57 -11.99 4.81
N LEU A 95 9.40 -11.38 3.97
CA LEU A 95 10.86 -11.34 4.19
C LEU A 95 11.23 -10.60 5.48
N ILE A 96 10.58 -9.47 5.78
CA ILE A 96 10.83 -8.70 7.01
C ILE A 96 10.43 -9.51 8.25
N VAL A 97 9.24 -10.11 8.25
CA VAL A 97 8.78 -10.96 9.37
C VAL A 97 9.70 -12.18 9.51
N LYS A 98 10.11 -12.79 8.40
CA LYS A 98 11.06 -13.92 8.41
C LYS A 98 12.42 -13.50 8.95
N ALA A 99 12.93 -12.32 8.59
CA ALA A 99 14.18 -11.79 9.11
C ALA A 99 14.10 -11.51 10.60
N ALA A 100 13.02 -10.86 11.06
CA ALA A 100 12.76 -10.63 12.48
C ALA A 100 12.70 -11.94 13.28
N ASN A 101 11.99 -12.95 12.76
CA ASN A 101 11.92 -14.28 13.38
C ASN A 101 13.26 -15.01 13.39
N LYS A 102 14.08 -14.85 12.34
CA LYS A 102 15.42 -15.46 12.24
C LYS A 102 16.41 -14.79 13.19
N MET A 103 16.27 -13.50 13.44
CA MET A 103 17.17 -12.72 14.30
C MET A 103 16.90 -12.91 15.80
N LYS A 104 15.83 -13.63 16.21
CA LYS A 104 15.51 -13.94 17.61
C LYS A 104 15.83 -12.79 18.59
N LEU A 105 15.27 -11.60 18.34
CA LEU A 105 15.06 -10.58 19.38
C LEU A 105 13.75 -10.83 20.15
N THR A 106 13.30 -12.09 20.16
CA THR A 106 12.51 -12.63 21.26
C THR A 106 13.46 -13.55 21.97
N ASP A 107 13.96 -13.08 23.10
CA ASP A 107 14.76 -13.85 24.04
C ASP A 107 14.11 -15.22 24.28
N LYS A 108 14.82 -16.25 23.83
CA LYS A 108 14.96 -17.52 24.52
C LYS A 108 16.40 -17.96 24.42
#